data_AF-L8WHI1-F1
#
_entry.id   AF-L8WHI1-F1
#
_cell.length_a   1.000
_cell.length_b   1.000
_cell.length_c   1.000
_cell.angle_alpha   90.00
_cell.angle_beta   90.00
_cell.angle_gamma   90.00
#
_symmetry.space_group_name_H-M   'P 1'
#
loop_
_entity.id
_entity.type
_entity.pdbx_description
1 polymer ?
#
loop_
_entity_poly.entity_id
_entity_poly.type
_entity_poly.pdbx_seq_one_letter_code
_entity_poly.pdbx_strand_id
1 'polypeptide(L)'
;MTKGLVVVIDALDECSNANGVRTILDVLFRITPALPLKFFVTSRPEPDIRHRIEAQSDRNRSICVLHEIEKSLVEADIELYLREELGNGVPEHELIKLAKRSGNLFIYAATAIRYIRPTGTMVDPDRLETILISPANSGFQHSEIDKLYTTILEAAVHQSGREPQEHRSTSIHWQP
;
A
#
# COMPACT_ATOMS: atom_id res chain seq x y z
N MET A 1 -14.27 -4.46 33.46
CA MET A 1 -13.63 -3.56 32.46
C MET A 1 -14.22 -3.90 31.10
N THR A 2 -14.97 -2.99 30.48
CA THR A 2 -15.41 -3.16 29.10
C THR A 2 -14.18 -3.15 28.20
N LYS A 3 -13.91 -4.26 27.49
CA LYS A 3 -12.90 -4.27 26.43
C LYS A 3 -13.30 -3.18 25.42
N GLY A 4 -12.40 -2.22 25.17
CA GLY A 4 -12.66 -1.18 24.17
C GLY A 4 -12.81 -1.82 22.80
N LEU A 5 -14.02 -1.77 22.23
CA LEU A 5 -14.28 -2.29 20.90
C LEU A 5 -13.96 -1.21 19.87
N VAL A 6 -13.17 -1.59 18.87
CA VAL A 6 -12.84 -0.73 17.72
C VAL A 6 -13.52 -1.32 16.49
N VAL A 7 -14.22 -0.47 15.75
CA VAL A 7 -14.80 -0.81 14.44
C VAL A 7 -13.95 -0.13 13.36
N VAL A 8 -13.39 -0.93 12.47
CA VAL A 8 -12.61 -0.45 11.32
C VAL A 8 -13.50 -0.43 10.09
N ILE A 9 -13.59 0.71 9.42
CA ILE A 9 -14.25 0.88 8.13
C ILE A 9 -13.16 1.28 7.14
N ASP A 10 -12.77 0.32 6.31
CA ASP A 10 -11.69 0.51 5.35
C ASP A 10 -12.22 0.97 3.99
N ALA A 11 -11.46 1.84 3.32
CA ALA A 11 -11.71 2.34 1.96
C ALA A 11 -13.14 2.84 1.73
N LEU A 12 -13.63 3.73 2.62
CA LEU A 12 -15.01 4.22 2.57
C LEU A 12 -15.38 4.85 1.21
N ASP A 13 -14.42 5.48 0.52
CA ASP A 13 -14.60 6.09 -0.80
C ASP A 13 -14.83 5.09 -1.94
N GLU A 14 -14.51 3.81 -1.77
CA GLU A 14 -14.77 2.75 -2.77
C GLU A 14 -16.24 2.28 -2.76
N CYS A 15 -17.06 2.84 -1.87
CA CYS A 15 -18.50 2.61 -1.89
C CYS A 15 -19.14 3.28 -3.11
N SER A 16 -19.80 2.47 -3.95
CA SER A 16 -20.46 2.94 -5.19
C SER A 16 -21.59 3.96 -4.98
N ASN A 17 -22.17 4.02 -3.78
CA ASN A 17 -23.24 4.96 -3.44
C ASN A 17 -22.71 6.14 -2.60
N ALA A 18 -22.44 7.26 -3.27
CA ALA A 18 -22.01 8.50 -2.62
C ALA A 18 -22.99 8.98 -1.53
N ASN A 19 -24.31 8.85 -1.72
CA ASN A 19 -25.30 9.21 -0.69
C ASN A 19 -25.23 8.26 0.52
N GLY A 20 -24.90 7.00 0.29
CA GLY A 20 -24.63 6.01 1.34
C GLY A 20 -23.42 6.41 2.19
N VAL A 21 -22.30 6.74 1.55
CA VAL A 21 -21.08 7.24 2.24
C VAL A 21 -21.39 8.43 3.12
N ARG A 22 -22.11 9.42 2.57
CA ARG A 22 -22.53 10.62 3.28
C ARG A 22 -23.39 10.28 4.50
N THR A 23 -24.35 9.37 4.35
CA THR A 23 -25.24 8.92 5.42
C THR A 23 -24.47 8.19 6.52
N ILE A 24 -23.51 7.33 6.16
CA ILE A 24 -22.65 6.63 7.12
C ILE A 24 -21.87 7.63 7.95
N LEU A 25 -21.20 8.60 7.32
CA LEU A 25 -20.45 9.64 8.04
C LEU A 25 -21.34 10.42 9.01
N ASP A 26 -22.51 10.88 8.55
CA ASP A 26 -23.46 11.64 9.39
C ASP A 26 -23.95 10.81 10.60
N VAL A 27 -24.22 9.52 10.39
CA VAL A 27 -24.61 8.60 11.47
C VAL A 27 -23.47 8.42 12.45
N LEU A 28 -22.25 8.14 11.97
CA LEU A 28 -21.06 7.95 12.82
C LEU A 28 -20.78 9.19 13.67
N PHE A 29 -20.85 10.39 13.08
CA PHE A 29 -20.67 11.64 13.82
C PHE A 29 -21.73 11.81 14.91
N ARG A 30 -22.98 11.41 14.65
CA ARG A 30 -24.07 11.51 15.62
C ARG A 30 -23.94 10.52 16.79
N ILE A 31 -23.55 9.27 16.52
CA ILE A 31 -23.65 8.18 17.51
C ILE A 31 -22.37 7.98 18.31
N THR A 32 -21.19 8.28 17.75
CA THR A 32 -19.89 7.99 18.38
C THR A 32 -19.74 8.60 19.78
N PRO A 33 -20.18 9.84 20.06
CA PRO A 33 -20.06 10.42 21.41
C PRO A 33 -20.86 9.66 22.48
N ALA A 34 -21.91 8.93 22.09
CA ALA A 34 -22.82 8.23 23.00
C ALA A 34 -22.54 6.72 23.09
N LEU A 35 -21.62 6.19 22.28
CA LEU A 35 -21.31 4.77 22.23
C LEU A 35 -19.98 4.46 22.91
N PRO A 36 -19.86 3.33 23.63
CA PRO A 36 -18.58 2.85 24.14
C PRO A 36 -17.74 2.19 23.03
N LEU A 37 -17.76 2.75 21.82
CA LEU A 37 -17.09 2.26 20.61
C LEU A 37 -16.13 3.32 20.08
N LYS A 38 -15.01 2.87 19.52
CA LYS A 38 -14.13 3.72 18.70
C LYS A 38 -14.27 3.31 17.25
N PHE A 39 -14.39 4.29 16.36
CA PHE A 39 -14.41 4.06 14.92
C PHE A 39 -13.09 4.51 14.31
N PHE A 40 -12.49 3.65 13.49
CA PHE A 40 -11.34 3.98 12.67
C PHE A 40 -11.77 3.87 11.21
N VAL A 41 -11.81 4.99 10.50
CA VAL A 41 -12.32 5.08 9.14
C VAL A 41 -11.19 5.54 8.23
N THR A 42 -10.95 4.80 7.15
CA THR A 42 -9.98 5.18 6.11
C THR A 42 -10.74 5.58 4.85
N SER A 43 -10.21 6.57 4.13
CA SER A 43 -10.69 6.93 2.80
C SER A 43 -9.63 7.72 2.03
N ARG A 44 -9.75 7.77 0.70
CA ARG A 44 -9.14 8.86 -0.10
C ARG A 44 -9.73 10.21 0.29
N PRO A 45 -9.01 11.32 0.06
CA PRO A 45 -9.47 12.67 0.38
C PRO A 45 -10.45 13.20 -0.66
N GLU A 46 -11.47 12.40 -1.01
CA GLU A 46 -12.52 12.81 -1.95
C GLU A 46 -13.24 14.06 -1.42
N PRO A 47 -13.54 15.07 -2.27
CA PRO A 47 -14.06 16.36 -1.82
C PRO A 47 -15.30 16.24 -0.92
N ASP A 48 -16.20 15.32 -1.23
CA ASP A 48 -17.42 15.06 -0.48
C ASP A 48 -17.18 14.55 0.95
N ILE A 49 -16.21 13.65 1.11
CA ILE A 49 -15.83 13.08 2.40
C ILE A 49 -15.09 14.15 3.21
N ARG A 50 -14.13 14.83 2.58
CA ARG A 50 -13.32 15.88 3.19
C ARG A 50 -14.18 17.02 3.72
N HIS A 51 -15.07 17.57 2.89
CA HIS A 51 -15.94 18.68 3.28
C HIS A 51 -16.82 18.30 4.49
N ARG A 52 -17.37 17.08 4.53
CA ARG A 52 -18.18 16.62 5.66
C ARG A 52 -17.38 16.44 6.93
N ILE A 53 -16.17 15.92 6.81
CA ILE A 53 -15.22 15.86 7.92
C ILE A 53 -14.95 17.29 8.42
N GLU A 54 -14.59 18.23 7.57
CA GLU A 54 -14.27 19.61 7.96
C GLU A 54 -15.47 20.40 8.52
N ALA A 55 -16.69 20.12 8.05
CA ALA A 55 -17.92 20.79 8.50
C ALA A 55 -18.33 20.43 9.94
N GLN A 56 -17.79 19.36 10.52
CA GLN A 56 -18.04 19.00 11.92
C GLN A 56 -17.07 19.74 12.84
N SER A 57 -17.62 20.54 13.75
CA SER A 57 -16.90 21.48 14.62
C SER A 57 -16.26 20.87 15.88
N ASP A 58 -16.38 19.55 16.08
CA ASP A 58 -16.23 18.97 17.40
C ASP A 58 -14.82 18.42 17.72
N ARG A 59 -14.39 18.61 18.98
CA ARG A 59 -13.03 18.35 19.50
C ARG A 59 -12.72 16.88 19.78
N ASN A 60 -13.68 15.98 19.61
CA ASN A 60 -13.54 14.55 19.92
C ASN A 60 -12.96 13.72 18.77
N ARG A 61 -12.43 14.36 17.72
CA ARG A 61 -11.89 13.67 16.55
C ARG A 61 -10.37 13.82 16.47
N SER A 62 -9.70 12.69 16.33
CA SER A 62 -8.34 12.64 15.79
C SER A 62 -8.45 12.39 14.28
N ILE A 63 -8.24 13.43 13.48
CA ILE A 63 -8.05 13.27 12.03
C ILE A 63 -6.57 12.99 11.80
N CYS A 64 -6.26 11.95 11.05
CA CYS A 64 -4.94 11.75 10.51
C CYS A 64 -5.02 11.92 9.00
N VAL A 65 -4.35 12.94 8.46
CA VAL A 65 -4.22 13.14 7.02
C VAL A 65 -2.89 12.52 6.61
N LEU A 66 -2.93 11.34 6.00
CA LEU A 66 -1.72 10.57 5.72
C LEU A 66 -0.73 11.29 4.78
N HIS A 67 -1.22 12.15 3.88
CA HIS A 67 -0.38 12.95 2.98
C HIS A 67 0.31 14.15 3.66
N GLU A 68 -0.05 14.47 4.91
CA GLU A 68 0.61 15.51 5.71
C GLU A 68 1.75 14.94 6.57
N ILE A 69 1.94 13.61 6.56
CA ILE A 69 3.08 12.97 7.20
C ILE A 69 4.36 13.35 6.44
N GLU A 70 5.44 13.60 7.19
CA GLU A 70 6.73 13.92 6.62
C GLU A 70 7.20 12.80 5.67
N LYS A 71 7.47 13.15 4.41
CA LYS A 71 7.88 12.17 3.39
C LYS A 71 9.17 11.45 3.77
N SER A 72 10.07 12.09 4.50
CA SER A 72 11.30 11.46 5.00
C SER A 72 10.99 10.33 5.98
N LEU A 73 9.97 10.47 6.84
CA LEU A 73 9.55 9.46 7.79
C LEU A 73 8.99 8.24 7.06
N VAL A 74 8.11 8.47 6.09
CA VAL A 74 7.55 7.38 5.26
C VAL A 74 8.65 6.69 4.44
N GLU A 75 9.62 7.43 3.92
CA GLU A 75 10.79 6.83 3.23
C GLU A 75 11.62 5.96 4.19
N ALA A 76 11.86 6.42 5.42
CA ALA A 76 12.58 5.67 6.44
C ALA A 76 11.84 4.38 6.85
N ASP A 77 10.51 4.43 6.98
CA ASP A 77 9.70 3.24 7.29
C ASP A 77 9.71 2.24 6.12
N ILE A 78 9.70 2.72 4.87
CA ILE A 78 9.85 1.87 3.68
C ILE A 78 11.24 1.23 3.63
N GLU A 79 12.30 1.99 3.93
CA GLU A 79 13.67 1.48 4.02
C GLU A 79 13.78 0.37 5.08
N LEU A 80 13.18 0.59 6.27
CA LEU A 80 13.11 -0.41 7.31
C LEU A 80 12.37 -1.66 6.84
N TYR A 81 11.21 -1.51 6.20
CA TYR A 81 10.44 -2.63 5.64
C TYR A 81 11.26 -3.43 4.60
N LEU A 82 11.95 -2.74 3.69
CA LEU A 82 12.84 -3.37 2.71
C LEU A 82 14.00 -4.10 3.38
N ARG A 83 14.58 -3.54 4.45
CA ARG A 83 15.67 -4.16 5.20
C ARG A 83 15.23 -5.45 5.88
N GLU A 84 14.05 -5.46 6.51
CA GLU A 84 13.51 -6.67 7.13
C GLU A 84 13.22 -7.77 6.10
N GLU A 85 12.74 -7.38 4.91
CA GLU A 85 12.33 -8.34 3.86
C GLU A 85 13.47 -8.79 2.94
N LEU A 86 14.54 -8.00 2.79
CA LEU A 86 15.62 -8.24 1.81
C LEU A 86 17.04 -8.17 2.38
N GLY A 87 17.24 -7.70 3.63
CA GLY A 87 18.54 -7.28 4.15
C GLY A 87 19.64 -8.34 4.17
N ASN A 88 19.29 -9.63 4.20
CA ASN A 88 20.27 -10.72 4.13
C ASN A 88 20.80 -11.00 2.70
N GLY A 89 20.16 -10.44 1.67
CA GLY A 89 20.50 -10.71 0.26
C GLY A 89 20.70 -9.46 -0.60
N VAL A 90 20.54 -8.26 -0.04
CA VAL A 90 20.65 -6.99 -0.76
C VAL A 90 21.54 -6.00 0.01
N PRO A 91 22.57 -5.42 -0.62
CA PRO A 91 23.39 -4.37 -0.01
C PRO A 91 22.58 -3.15 0.44
N GLU A 92 23.00 -2.54 1.56
CA GLU A 92 22.31 -1.40 2.17
C GLU A 92 22.07 -0.23 1.19
N HIS A 93 23.05 0.09 0.35
CA HIS A 93 22.92 1.19 -0.63
C HIS A 93 21.85 0.92 -1.70
N GLU A 94 21.57 -0.34 -2.02
CA GLU A 94 20.50 -0.73 -2.94
C GLU A 94 19.12 -0.69 -2.27
N LEU A 95 19.04 -1.03 -0.98
CA LEU A 95 17.82 -0.85 -0.18
C LEU A 95 17.41 0.63 -0.10
N ILE A 96 18.36 1.51 0.18
CA ILE A 96 18.13 2.97 0.19
C ILE A 96 17.65 3.45 -1.20
N LYS A 97 18.24 2.91 -2.28
CA LYS A 97 17.83 3.24 -3.65
C LYS A 97 16.40 2.75 -3.93
N LEU A 98 16.03 1.54 -3.51
CA LEU A 98 14.66 1.02 -3.63
C LEU A 98 13.66 1.84 -2.81
N ALA A 99 14.02 2.27 -1.60
CA ALA A 99 13.17 3.12 -0.76
C ALA A 99 12.86 4.45 -1.46
N LYS A 100 13.89 5.12 -1.99
CA LYS A 100 13.73 6.37 -2.76
C LYS A 100 12.85 6.19 -3.99
N ARG A 101 13.06 5.10 -4.74
CA ARG A 101 12.26 4.77 -5.93
C ARG A 101 10.81 4.46 -5.59
N SER A 102 10.53 4.01 -4.38
CA SER A 102 9.17 3.72 -3.95
C SER A 102 8.29 4.97 -3.91
N GLY A 103 8.87 6.17 -3.89
CA GLY A 103 8.12 7.43 -3.95
C GLY A 103 7.07 7.52 -2.85
N ASN A 104 7.41 7.05 -1.64
CA ASN A 104 6.54 6.95 -0.47
C ASN A 104 5.37 5.95 -0.59
N LEU A 105 5.41 5.02 -1.55
CA LEU A 105 4.38 4.00 -1.75
C LEU A 105 4.84 2.63 -1.23
N PHE A 106 4.27 2.15 -0.12
CA PHE A 106 4.52 0.79 0.37
C PHE A 106 4.14 -0.29 -0.65
N ILE A 107 3.13 -0.05 -1.49
CA ILE A 107 2.74 -0.96 -2.56
C ILE A 107 3.87 -1.16 -3.59
N TYR A 108 4.68 -0.13 -3.84
CA TYR A 108 5.87 -0.28 -4.68
C TYR A 108 6.84 -1.23 -4.01
N ALA A 109 7.22 -0.96 -2.75
CA ALA A 109 8.18 -1.78 -2.02
C ALA A 109 7.75 -3.24 -1.92
N ALA A 110 6.49 -3.49 -1.55
CA ALA A 110 5.93 -4.84 -1.45
C ALA A 110 5.92 -5.58 -2.80
N THR A 111 5.60 -4.86 -3.89
CA THR A 111 5.62 -5.44 -5.24
C THR A 111 7.05 -5.74 -5.70
N ALA A 112 7.99 -4.83 -5.44
CA ALA A 112 9.40 -5.02 -5.72
C ALA A 112 9.96 -6.23 -4.95
N ILE A 113 9.66 -6.39 -3.66
CA ILE A 113 10.06 -7.56 -2.86
C ILE A 113 9.54 -8.86 -3.48
N ARG A 114 8.25 -8.92 -3.82
CA ARG A 114 7.63 -10.12 -4.45
C ARG A 114 8.27 -10.44 -5.80
N TYR A 115 8.65 -9.42 -6.56
CA TYR A 115 9.40 -9.60 -7.78
C TYR A 115 10.82 -10.08 -7.50
N ILE A 116 11.56 -9.46 -6.58
CA ILE A 116 12.93 -9.84 -6.28
C ILE A 116 13.02 -11.25 -5.67
N ARG A 117 11.99 -11.70 -4.94
CA ARG A 117 11.92 -13.03 -4.29
C ARG A 117 10.78 -13.88 -4.87
N PRO A 118 10.89 -14.42 -6.09
CA PRO A 118 9.83 -15.23 -6.72
C PRO A 118 9.32 -16.38 -5.83
N THR A 119 10.26 -17.04 -5.15
CA THR A 119 10.02 -18.22 -4.30
C THR A 119 9.87 -17.85 -2.82
N GLY A 120 9.96 -16.56 -2.47
CA GLY A 120 9.88 -16.05 -1.10
C GLY A 120 11.11 -16.31 -0.22
N THR A 121 12.09 -17.10 -0.68
CA THR A 121 13.25 -17.49 0.14
C THR A 121 14.53 -16.76 -0.24
N MET A 122 14.85 -16.71 -1.53
CA MET A 122 16.11 -16.13 -2.03
C MET A 122 15.86 -14.90 -2.90
N VAL A 123 16.80 -13.96 -2.82
CA VAL A 123 16.89 -12.78 -3.69
C VAL A 123 17.41 -13.24 -5.05
N ASP A 124 16.70 -12.87 -6.10
CA ASP A 124 17.12 -13.02 -7.49
C ASP A 124 17.89 -11.75 -7.92
N PRO A 125 19.21 -11.84 -8.15
CA PRO A 125 20.05 -10.67 -8.45
C PRO A 125 19.70 -10.03 -9.80
N ASP A 126 19.28 -10.81 -10.80
CA ASP A 126 18.92 -10.28 -12.12
C ASP A 126 17.63 -9.46 -12.03
N ARG A 127 16.67 -9.92 -11.22
CA ARG A 127 15.41 -9.21 -10.96
C ARG A 127 15.62 -7.95 -10.12
N LEU A 128 16.53 -8.00 -9.15
CA LEU A 128 16.97 -6.83 -8.38
C LEU A 128 17.61 -5.79 -9.30
N GLU A 129 18.58 -6.19 -10.10
CA GLU A 129 19.26 -5.31 -11.06
C GLU A 129 18.27 -4.68 -12.05
N THR A 130 17.34 -5.48 -12.57
CA THR A 130 16.27 -5.02 -13.48
C THR A 130 15.46 -3.87 -12.86
N ILE A 131 15.06 -4.00 -11.59
CA ILE A 131 14.34 -2.93 -10.89
C ILE A 131 15.27 -1.74 -10.64
N LEU A 132 16.55 -1.94 -10.30
CA LEU A 132 17.46 -0.85 -9.96
C LEU A 132 17.94 -0.02 -11.16
N ILE A 133 18.03 -0.60 -12.37
CA ILE A 133 18.50 0.06 -13.58
C ILE A 133 17.38 0.76 -14.34
N SER A 134 16.12 0.35 -14.15
CA SER A 134 14.97 0.96 -14.81
C SER A 134 14.99 2.50 -14.61
N PRO A 135 14.99 3.33 -15.66
CA PRO A 135 15.15 4.78 -15.52
C PRO A 135 14.05 5.36 -14.63
N ALA A 136 14.36 6.35 -13.78
CA ALA A 136 13.35 7.11 -13.02
C ALA A 136 12.75 8.21 -13.91
N ASN A 137 11.42 8.41 -13.88
CA ASN A 137 10.78 9.50 -14.64
C ASN A 137 10.38 10.59 -13.64
N SER A 138 11.09 11.72 -13.72
CA SER A 138 10.69 12.95 -13.07
C SER A 138 9.51 13.56 -13.84
N GLY A 139 8.26 13.38 -13.38
CA GLY A 139 7.17 14.13 -14.00
C GLY A 139 5.75 13.91 -13.45
N PHE A 140 5.37 12.70 -13.07
CA PHE A 140 3.98 12.40 -12.69
C PHE A 140 3.89 11.73 -11.31
N GLN A 141 2.87 12.12 -10.54
CA GLN A 141 2.44 11.38 -9.35
C GLN A 141 2.07 9.96 -9.84
N HIS A 142 2.76 8.93 -9.33
CA HIS A 142 2.66 7.51 -9.72
C HIS A 142 3.52 7.03 -10.91
N SER A 143 4.40 7.86 -11.50
CA SER A 143 5.26 7.40 -12.62
C SER A 143 6.14 6.19 -12.26
N GLU A 144 6.61 6.10 -11.01
CA GLU A 144 7.49 5.02 -10.59
C GLU A 144 6.76 3.68 -10.40
N ILE A 145 5.51 3.69 -9.89
CA ILE A 145 4.75 2.45 -9.72
C ILE A 145 4.28 1.89 -11.06
N ASP A 146 3.87 2.74 -12.00
CA ASP A 146 3.49 2.30 -13.35
C ASP A 146 4.67 1.64 -14.07
N LYS A 147 5.87 2.18 -13.88
CA LYS A 147 7.10 1.58 -14.41
C LYS A 147 7.43 0.26 -13.75
N LEU A 148 7.30 0.16 -12.44
CA LEU A 148 7.49 -1.11 -11.75
C LEU A 148 6.56 -2.16 -12.35
N TYR A 149 5.27 -1.88 -12.47
CA TYR A 149 4.33 -2.80 -13.11
C TYR A 149 4.72 -3.11 -14.55
N THR A 150 5.07 -2.11 -15.36
CA THR A 150 5.46 -2.29 -16.76
C THR A 150 6.69 -3.19 -16.89
N THR A 151 7.77 -2.91 -16.14
CA THR A 151 8.98 -3.74 -16.11
C THR A 151 8.67 -5.19 -15.72
N ILE A 152 7.81 -5.40 -14.72
CA ILE A 152 7.43 -6.74 -14.27
C ILE A 152 6.61 -7.47 -15.34
N LEU A 153 5.64 -6.78 -15.95
CA LEU A 153 4.77 -7.35 -16.99
C LEU A 153 5.56 -7.70 -18.25
N GLU A 154 6.46 -6.83 -18.70
CA GLU A 154 7.36 -7.09 -19.83
C GLU A 154 8.24 -8.31 -19.56
N ALA A 155 8.86 -8.38 -18.38
CA ALA A 155 9.67 -9.54 -17.99
C ALA A 155 8.85 -10.85 -18.00
N ALA A 156 7.62 -10.83 -17.49
CA ALA A 156 6.74 -12.00 -17.47
C ALA A 156 6.33 -12.46 -18.88
N VAL A 157 6.02 -11.51 -19.78
CA VAL A 157 5.67 -11.81 -21.18
C VAL A 157 6.86 -12.42 -21.93
N HIS A 158 8.06 -11.86 -21.76
CA HIS A 158 9.26 -12.38 -22.41
C HIS A 158 9.71 -13.75 -21.86
N GLN A 159 9.47 -14.02 -20.57
CA GLN A 159 9.70 -15.35 -19.98
C GLN A 159 8.69 -16.38 -20.48
N SER A 160 7.43 -16.00 -20.71
CA SER A 160 6.37 -16.88 -21.21
C SER A 160 6.54 -17.32 -22.66
N GLY A 161 7.44 -16.68 -23.42
CA GLY A 161 7.87 -17.11 -24.76
C GLY A 161 8.89 -18.26 -24.77
N ARG A 162 9.40 -18.67 -23.60
CA ARG A 162 10.11 -19.93 -23.40
C ARG A 162 9.12 -20.90 -22.73
N GLU A 163 8.72 -21.95 -23.44
CA GLU A 163 7.84 -22.99 -22.91
C GLU A 163 8.32 -23.46 -21.53
N PRO A 164 7.50 -23.34 -20.47
CA PRO A 164 7.83 -23.90 -19.17
C PRO A 164 7.72 -25.42 -19.25
N GLN A 165 8.76 -26.16 -18.86
CA GLN A 165 8.58 -27.56 -18.47
C GLN A 165 7.64 -27.60 -17.26
N GLU A 166 6.45 -28.16 -17.46
CA GLU A 166 5.44 -28.38 -16.42
C GLU A 166 6.03 -29.23 -15.27
N HIS A 167 6.43 -28.60 -14.17
CA HIS A 167 6.50 -29.29 -12.89
C HIS A 167 5.14 -29.18 -12.18
N ARG A 168 4.35 -30.24 -12.37
CA ARG A 168 3.08 -30.49 -11.67
C ARG A 168 3.24 -30.47 -10.14
N SER A 169 2.15 -30.01 -9.51
CA SER A 169 1.78 -30.11 -8.08
C SER A 169 2.28 -28.92 -7.26
N THR A 170 1.41 -28.08 -6.69
CA THR A 170 0.49 -28.47 -5.62
C THR A 170 -0.84 -27.72 -5.66
N SER A 171 -1.93 -28.48 -5.46
CA SER A 171 -3.28 -27.98 -5.22
C SER A 171 -3.32 -27.00 -4.04
N ILE A 172 -3.79 -25.77 -4.29
CA ILE A 172 -4.14 -24.82 -3.25
C ILE A 172 -5.64 -24.99 -2.98
N HIS A 173 -5.97 -25.62 -1.86
CA HIS A 173 -7.33 -25.74 -1.35
C HIS A 173 -7.68 -24.44 -0.62
N TRP A 174 -8.47 -23.59 -1.26
CA TRP A 174 -9.13 -22.46 -0.61
C TRP A 174 -10.51 -22.93 -0.14
N GLN A 175 -10.76 -22.82 1.17
CA GLN A 175 -12.14 -22.84 1.70
C GLN A 175 -12.46 -21.48 2.35
N PRO A 176 -13.73 -21.05 2.22
CA PRO A 176 -14.20 -19.72 2.61
C PRO A 176 -14.27 -19.50 4.13
#